data_AF-A0A8S3DPF2-F1
#
_entry.id   AF-A0A8S3DPF2-F1
#
_cell.length_a   1.000
_cell.length_b   1.000
_cell.length_c   1.000
_cell.angle_alpha   90.00
_cell.angle_beta   90.00
_cell.angle_gamma   90.00
#
_symmetry.space_group_name_H-M   'P 1'
#
loop_
_entity.id
_entity.type
_entity.pdbx_description
1 polymer ?
#
loop_
_entity_poly.entity_id
_entity_poly.type
_entity_poly.pdbx_seq_one_letter_code
_entity_poly.pdbx_strand_id
1 'polypeptide(L)' 'SITGGTHAAQFDDITGHTPLTFSKDTATFTTTVSARFWLIDAQGVPDVLKLAHEIYREA' A
#
# COMPACT_ATOMS: atom_id res chain seq x y z
N SER A 1 -1.34 1.10 -5.54
CA SER A 1 -2.00 1.85 -6.61
C SER A 1 -1.48 1.45 -7.98
N ILE A 2 -2.35 0.94 -8.85
CA ILE A 2 -2.04 0.61 -10.25
C ILE A 2 -2.28 1.79 -11.22
N THR A 3 -2.88 2.87 -10.72
CA THR A 3 -3.21 4.04 -11.53
C THR A 3 -1.94 4.69 -12.10
N GLY A 4 -1.90 4.83 -13.43
CA GLY A 4 -0.76 5.38 -14.16
C GLY A 4 -0.94 6.85 -14.60
N GLY A 5 0.17 7.47 -14.99
CA GLY A 5 0.20 8.82 -15.55
C GLY A 5 -0.08 9.92 -14.51
N THR A 6 -0.84 10.92 -14.92
CA THR A 6 -1.22 12.10 -14.10
C THR A 6 -2.53 11.93 -13.34
N HIS A 7 -3.17 10.77 -13.43
CA HIS A 7 -4.40 10.48 -12.69
C HIS A 7 -4.11 10.36 -11.19
N ALA A 8 -5.11 10.68 -10.37
CA ALA A 8 -5.01 10.54 -8.92
C ALA A 8 -4.78 9.07 -8.53
N ALA A 9 -3.85 8.83 -7.60
CA ALA A 9 -3.57 7.50 -7.11
C ALA A 9 -4.78 6.95 -6.33
N GLN A 10 -5.20 5.73 -6.66
CA GLN A 10 -6.16 4.95 -5.88
C GLN A 10 -5.45 3.76 -5.24
N PHE A 11 -5.63 3.58 -3.93
CA PHE A 11 -5.04 2.48 -3.17
C PHE A 11 -6.10 1.43 -2.84
N ASP A 12 -5.67 0.17 -2.82
CA ASP A 12 -6.42 -1.01 -2.40
C ASP A 12 -5.57 -1.78 -1.38
N ASP A 13 -6.21 -2.44 -0.41
CA ASP A 13 -5.53 -3.35 0.52
C ASP A 13 -5.33 -4.72 -0.12
N ILE A 14 -4.07 -5.18 -0.16
CA ILE A 14 -3.66 -6.46 -0.75
C ILE A 14 -2.93 -7.38 0.26
N THR A 15 -2.99 -7.07 1.55
CA THR A 15 -2.23 -7.76 2.62
C THR A 15 -2.49 -9.28 2.67
N GLY A 16 -3.68 -9.72 2.25
CA GLY A 16 -4.03 -11.15 2.15
C GLY A 16 -3.69 -11.83 0.81
N HIS A 17 -3.33 -11.06 -0.22
CA HIS A 17 -3.18 -11.56 -1.60
C HIS A 17 -1.71 -11.67 -2.02
N THR A 18 -0.83 -10.94 -1.34
CA THR A 18 0.60 -10.88 -1.64
C THR A 18 1.39 -11.42 -0.45
N PRO A 19 2.03 -12.60 -0.58
CA PRO A 19 2.88 -13.13 0.47
C PRO A 19 4.04 -12.17 0.76
N LEU A 20 4.17 -11.77 2.03
CA LEU A 20 5.25 -10.93 2.50
C LEU A 20 6.25 -11.79 3.28
N THR A 21 7.53 -11.68 2.93
CA THR A 21 8.63 -12.22 3.74
C THR A 21 9.27 -11.09 4.53
N PHE A 22 9.21 -11.16 5.86
CA PHE A 22 9.79 -10.15 6.73
C PHE A 22 11.19 -10.56 7.18
N SER A 23 12.15 -9.63 7.08
CA SER A 23 13.52 -9.80 7.57
C SER A 23 13.99 -8.51 8.20
N LYS A 24 14.22 -8.55 9.53
CA LYS A 24 14.62 -7.40 10.36
C LYS A 24 13.71 -6.18 10.13
N ASP A 25 14.16 -5.25 9.30
CA ASP A 25 13.58 -3.95 8.99
C ASP A 25 13.00 -3.86 7.57
N THR A 26 12.92 -5.00 6.87
CA THR A 26 12.46 -5.06 5.47
C THR A 26 11.33 -6.05 5.27
N ALA A 27 10.45 -5.74 4.33
CA ALA A 27 9.47 -6.67 3.79
C ALA A 27 9.77 -6.91 2.31
N THR A 28 9.85 -8.18 1.91
CA THR A 28 10.13 -8.61 0.53
C THR A 28 8.92 -9.32 -0.05
N PHE A 29 8.58 -8.98 -1.29
CA PHE A 29 7.49 -9.60 -2.05
C PHE A 29 7.79 -9.55 -3.54
N THR A 30 7.04 -10.33 -4.33
CA THR A 30 7.12 -10.31 -5.79
C THR A 30 5.82 -9.76 -6.38
N THR A 31 5.92 -9.07 -7.51
CA THR A 31 4.79 -8.55 -8.27
C THR A 31 5.05 -8.74 -9.76
N THR A 32 4.00 -9.01 -10.53
CA THR A 32 4.04 -9.08 -12.00
C THR A 32 3.68 -7.76 -12.66
N VAL A 33 3.21 -6.78 -11.87
CA VAL A 33 2.82 -5.46 -12.34
C VAL A 33 3.68 -4.38 -11.71
N SER A 34 3.96 -3.32 -12.47
CA SER A 34 4.54 -2.09 -11.97
C SER A 34 3.44 -1.22 -11.36
N ALA A 35 3.56 -0.91 -10.07
CA ALA A 35 2.57 -0.17 -9.30
C ALA A 35 3.25 0.58 -8.15
N ARG A 36 2.50 1.48 -7.50
CA ARG A 36 2.92 2.11 -6.24
C ARG A 36 2.52 1.20 -5.08
N PHE A 37 3.47 0.87 -4.22
CA PHE A 37 3.26 0.05 -3.02
C PHE A 37 3.51 0.87 -1.77
N TRP A 38 2.74 0.61 -0.73
CA TRP A 38 2.91 1.26 0.57
C TRP A 38 2.63 0.26 1.67
N LEU A 39 3.53 0.20 2.65
CA LEU A 39 3.36 -0.61 3.86
C LEU A 39 2.90 0.30 4.97
N ILE A 40 1.83 -0.09 5.66
CA ILE A 40 1.24 0.70 6.74
C ILE A 40 1.04 -0.24 7.93
N ASP A 41 1.67 0.07 9.06
CA ASP A 41 1.34 -0.53 10.34
C ASP A 41 0.24 0.31 11.01
N ALA A 42 -0.96 -0.26 11.13
CA ALA A 42 -2.16 0.49 11.49
C ALA A 42 -3.04 -0.28 12.49
N GLN A 43 -2.43 -0.88 13.51
CA GLN A 43 -3.17 -1.55 14.58
C GLN A 43 -4.18 -0.59 15.24
N GLY A 44 -5.44 -1.03 15.34
CA GLY A 44 -6.52 -0.24 15.94
C GLY A 44 -7.11 0.86 15.05
N VAL A 45 -6.64 1.01 13.81
CA VAL A 45 -7.25 1.92 12.82
C VAL A 45 -8.40 1.19 12.12
N PRO A 46 -9.65 1.69 12.24
CA PRO A 46 -10.82 1.01 11.67
C PRO A 46 -10.88 1.05 10.15
N ASP A 47 -10.31 2.08 9.52
CA ASP A 47 -10.27 2.24 8.07
C ASP A 47 -8.88 2.76 7.64
N VAL A 48 -7.96 1.82 7.46
CA VAL A 48 -6.58 2.10 7.05
C VAL A 48 -6.53 2.72 5.65
N LEU A 49 -7.45 2.34 4.77
CA LEU A 49 -7.44 2.77 3.38
C LEU A 49 -7.84 4.25 3.26
N LYS A 50 -8.87 4.66 3.99
CA LYS A 50 -9.24 6.08 4.09
C LYS A 50 -8.10 6.91 4.66
N LEU A 51 -7.48 6.46 5.75
CA LEU A 51 -6.32 7.15 6.34
C LEU A 51 -5.18 7.27 5.33
N ALA A 52 -4.88 6.21 4.59
CA ALA A 52 -3.86 6.23 3.55
C ALA A 52 -4.18 7.25 2.43
N HIS A 53 -5.43 7.35 2.00
CA HIS A 53 -5.85 8.34 1.00
C HIS A 53 -5.72 9.77 1.51
N GLU A 54 -6.05 10.03 2.78
CA GLU A 54 -5.89 11.34 3.42
C GLU A 54 -4.42 11.73 3.50
N ILE A 55 -3.55 10.88 4.04
CA ILE A 55 -2.11 11.13 4.15
C ILE A 55 -1.48 11.32 2.76
N TYR A 56 -1.83 10.48 1.79
CA TYR A 56 -1.26 10.56 0.45
C TYR A 56 -1.65 11.86 -0.27
N ARG A 57 -2.82 12.43 0.03
CA ARG A 57 -3.25 13.72 -0.53
C ARG A 57 -2.47 14.90 0.06
N GLU A 58 -2.01 14.77 1.29
CA GLU A 58 -1.28 15.82 2.01
C GLU A 58 0.24 15.81 1.72
N ALA A 59 0.77 14.69 1.23
CA ALA A 59 2.18 14.51 0.86
C ALA A 59 2.53 15.15 -0.49
#